data_AF-A0A537Y2Q6-F1
#
_entry.id   AF-A0A537Y2Q6-F1
#
_cell.length_a   1.000
_cell.length_b   1.000
_cell.length_c   1.000
_cell.angle_alpha   90.00
_cell.angle_beta   90.00
_cell.angle_gamma   90.00
#
_symmetry.space_group_name_H-M   'P 1'
#
loop_
_entity.id
_entity.type
_entity.pdbx_description
1 polymer ?
#
loop_
_entity_poly.entity_id
_entity_poly.type
_entity_poly.pdbx_seq_one_letter_code
_entity_poly.pdbx_strand_id
1 'polypeptide(L)'
;MTVMGPDGWPVPFRAVSCTADSEGFDLRMPAGRPVATVGPGCITFQRHDPDFRDYENAIYTGEVNAGGDAVAFTVERALPDISLTGSWVKRARGFVSNARLVRGRVAMEAARRGQPPPKIRIPRYW
;
A
#
# COMPACT_ATOMS: atom_id res chain seq x y z
N MET A 1 4.79 7.98 5.17
CA MET A 1 3.50 8.70 5.23
C MET A 1 3.56 9.83 4.22
N THR A 2 2.47 10.11 3.52
CA THR A 2 2.34 11.22 2.59
C THR A 2 1.08 11.98 2.95
N VAL A 3 1.18 13.30 3.03
CA VAL A 3 0.08 14.24 3.30
C VAL A 3 0.02 15.28 2.19
N MET A 4 -1.07 16.02 2.11
CA MET A 4 -1.17 17.15 1.19
C MET A 4 -0.52 18.38 1.81
N GLY A 5 0.43 18.99 1.10
CA GLY A 5 1.02 20.27 1.45
C GLY A 5 0.02 21.42 1.27
N PRO A 6 0.33 22.60 1.83
CA PRO A 6 -0.53 23.78 1.72
C PRO A 6 -0.68 24.29 0.27
N ASP A 7 0.24 23.92 -0.61
CA ASP A 7 0.25 24.20 -2.04
C ASP A 7 -0.53 23.15 -2.87
N GLY A 8 -1.14 22.17 -2.21
CA GLY A 8 -1.89 21.10 -2.87
C GLY A 8 -1.01 19.99 -3.45
N TRP A 9 0.29 19.95 -3.16
CA TRP A 9 1.19 18.87 -3.60
C TRP A 9 1.42 17.82 -2.52
N PRO A 10 1.62 16.53 -2.87
CA PRO A 10 1.89 15.49 -1.90
C PRO A 10 3.30 15.64 -1.30
N VAL A 11 3.39 15.63 0.03
CA VAL A 11 4.64 15.74 0.78
C VAL A 11 4.94 14.43 1.51
N PRO A 12 6.00 13.69 1.11
CA PRO A 12 6.36 12.44 1.77
C PRO A 12 7.23 12.65 3.01
N PHE A 13 6.88 11.96 4.09
CA PHE A 13 7.60 11.87 5.35
C PHE A 13 7.96 10.42 5.66
N ARG A 14 9.22 10.16 5.98
CA ARG A 14 9.68 8.87 6.50
C ARG A 14 9.59 8.91 8.02
N ALA A 15 8.60 8.23 8.58
CA ALA A 15 8.51 8.04 10.03
C ALA A 15 9.72 7.25 10.55
N VAL A 16 10.17 7.57 11.76
CA VAL A 16 11.30 6.91 12.41
C VAL A 16 10.84 5.72 13.25
N SER A 17 9.63 5.77 13.78
CA SER A 17 8.98 4.65 14.45
C SER A 17 7.47 4.71 14.23
N CYS A 18 6.83 3.55 14.42
CA CYS A 18 5.40 3.37 14.27
C CYS A 18 4.93 2.36 15.32
N THR A 19 3.85 2.68 16.02
CA THR A 19 3.08 1.75 16.85
C THR A 19 1.69 1.65 16.26
N ALA A 20 1.10 0.46 16.25
CA ALA A 20 -0.27 0.27 15.80
C ALA A 20 -1.21 0.15 16.99
N ASP A 21 -2.43 0.68 16.84
CA ASP A 21 -3.53 0.51 17.79
C ASP A 21 -4.80 0.00 17.06
N SER A 22 -5.97 0.10 17.70
CA SER A 22 -7.24 -0.34 17.11
C SER A 22 -7.77 0.57 15.99
N GLU A 23 -7.32 1.82 15.92
CA GLU A 23 -7.83 2.84 15.00
C GLU A 23 -6.84 3.14 13.86
N GLY A 24 -5.55 2.88 14.06
CA GLY A 24 -4.52 3.05 13.06
C GLY A 24 -3.10 3.00 13.62
N PHE A 25 -2.37 4.12 13.48
CA PHE A 25 -0.95 4.18 13.74
C PHE A 25 -0.50 5.47 14.44
N ASP A 26 0.27 5.31 15.51
CA ASP A 26 1.05 6.37 16.13
C ASP A 26 2.45 6.41 15.50
N LEU A 27 2.80 7.56 14.93
CA LEU A 27 4.02 7.76 14.18
C LEU A 27 4.91 8.78 14.87
N ARG A 28 6.21 8.49 14.90
CA ARG A 28 7.23 9.48 15.25
C ARG A 28 7.91 10.01 14.01
N MET A 29 7.85 11.32 13.80
CA MET A 29 8.52 11.99 12.70
C MET A 29 9.98 12.31 13.02
N PRO A 30 10.83 12.46 11.99
CA PRO A 30 12.20 12.89 12.17
C PRO A 30 12.23 14.34 12.67
N ALA A 31 13.11 14.61 13.63
CA ALA A 31 13.30 15.95 14.18
C ALA A 31 13.62 16.98 13.08
N GLY A 32 13.10 18.19 13.23
CA GLY A 32 13.31 19.28 12.28
C GLY A 32 12.48 19.18 10.99
N ARG A 33 11.62 18.17 10.86
CA ARG A 33 10.67 18.05 9.76
C ARG A 33 9.27 17.70 10.28
N PRO A 34 8.65 18.60 11.10
CA PRO A 34 7.34 18.35 11.66
C PRO A 34 6.29 18.28 10.55
N VAL A 35 5.30 17.45 10.75
CA VAL A 35 4.12 17.41 9.88
C VAL A 35 3.21 18.54 10.34
N ALA A 36 3.03 19.55 9.48
CA ALA A 36 2.27 20.76 9.81
C ALA A 36 0.79 20.69 9.39
N THR A 37 0.40 19.62 8.71
CA THR A 37 -0.90 19.50 8.03
C THR A 37 -1.73 18.40 8.68
N VAL A 38 -2.96 18.75 9.04
CA VAL A 38 -4.03 17.82 9.40
C VAL A 38 -4.86 17.52 8.16
N GLY A 39 -5.35 16.29 8.03
CA GLY A 39 -6.26 15.91 6.96
C GLY A 39 -5.86 14.63 6.24
N PRO A 40 -6.34 14.43 5.00
CA PRO A 40 -6.16 13.18 4.28
C PRO A 40 -4.69 12.85 4.05
N GLY A 41 -4.36 11.57 4.25
CA GLY A 41 -3.03 11.06 3.98
C GLY A 41 -3.01 9.58 3.61
N CYS A 42 -1.82 9.12 3.24
CA CYS A 42 -1.54 7.70 3.09
C CYS A 42 -0.29 7.30 3.86
N ILE A 43 -0.30 6.08 4.40
CA ILE A 43 0.87 5.45 4.99
C ILE A 43 1.20 4.18 4.23
N THR A 44 2.47 4.02 3.91
CA THR A 44 3.01 2.84 3.24
C THR A 44 4.07 2.22 4.11
N PHE A 45 3.89 0.95 4.43
CA PHE A 45 4.93 0.08 4.95
C PHE A 45 5.52 -0.67 3.78
N GLN A 46 6.85 -0.69 3.72
CA GLN A 46 7.58 -1.37 2.67
C GLN A 46 8.69 -2.18 3.32
N ARG A 47 8.77 -3.44 2.96
CA ARG A 47 9.87 -4.33 3.30
C ARG A 47 10.35 -4.99 2.02
N HIS A 48 11.64 -4.98 1.80
CA HIS A 48 12.24 -5.72 0.70
C HIS A 48 13.59 -6.29 1.14
N ASP A 49 14.05 -7.33 0.46
CA ASP A 49 15.44 -7.76 0.56
C ASP A 49 16.35 -6.81 -0.25
N PRO A 50 17.68 -6.80 0.00
CA PRO A 50 18.59 -5.92 -0.72
C PRO A 50 18.58 -6.09 -2.25
N ASP A 51 18.27 -7.30 -2.73
CA ASP A 51 18.23 -7.65 -4.14
C ASP A 51 16.83 -7.49 -4.77
N PHE A 52 15.83 -6.99 -4.03
CA PHE A 52 14.43 -6.83 -4.47
C PHE A 52 13.79 -8.09 -5.05
N ARG A 53 14.26 -9.27 -4.64
CA ARG A 53 13.63 -10.56 -4.94
C ARG A 53 12.35 -10.74 -4.14
N ASP A 54 12.27 -10.07 -3.00
CA ASP A 54 11.16 -10.06 -2.07
C ASP A 54 10.69 -8.62 -1.86
N TYR A 55 9.40 -8.39 -2.00
CA TYR A 55 8.79 -7.08 -1.78
C TYR A 55 7.46 -7.27 -1.07
N GLU A 56 7.31 -6.71 0.12
CA GLU A 56 6.08 -6.69 0.88
C GLU A 56 5.65 -5.24 1.07
N ASN A 57 4.41 -4.91 0.71
CA ASN A 57 3.84 -3.59 0.94
C ASN A 57 2.47 -3.64 1.61
N ALA A 58 2.26 -2.76 2.57
CA ALA A 58 0.94 -2.48 3.11
C ALA A 58 0.68 -0.99 2.97
N ILE A 59 -0.43 -0.63 2.33
CA ILE A 59 -0.79 0.77 2.08
C ILE A 59 -2.15 1.03 2.70
N TYR A 60 -2.23 2.09 3.49
CA TYR A 60 -3.46 2.54 4.13
C TYR A 60 -3.71 4.00 3.79
N THR A 61 -4.99 4.34 3.59
CA THR A 61 -5.48 5.71 3.46
C THR A 61 -6.34 6.06 4.66
N GLY A 62 -6.31 7.33 5.06
CA GLY A 62 -7.14 7.83 6.15
C GLY A 62 -6.72 9.24 6.56
N GLU A 63 -6.97 9.57 7.82
CA GLU A 63 -6.83 10.92 8.34
C GLU A 63 -5.59 11.08 9.21
N VAL A 64 -4.87 12.18 9.02
CA VAL A 64 -3.67 12.54 9.77
C VAL A 64 -4.03 13.61 10.78
N ASN A 65 -3.86 13.28 12.06
CA ASN A 65 -3.96 14.21 13.17
C ASN A 65 -2.53 14.58 13.61
N ALA A 66 -2.02 15.68 13.04
CA ALA A 66 -0.66 16.11 13.25
C ALA A 66 -0.46 16.85 14.58
N GLY A 67 0.55 16.44 15.36
CA GLY A 67 0.98 17.05 16.62
C GLY A 67 2.48 17.36 16.65
N GLY A 68 3.06 17.80 15.52
CA GLY A 68 4.48 18.05 15.37
C GLY A 68 5.28 16.78 15.07
N ASP A 69 6.13 16.35 16.00
CA ASP A 69 6.96 15.15 15.85
C ASP A 69 6.23 13.85 16.23
N ALA A 70 5.08 13.96 16.92
CA ALA A 70 4.15 12.87 17.17
C ALA A 70 2.92 13.07 16.27
N VAL A 71 2.58 12.05 15.50
CA VAL A 71 1.50 12.10 14.52
C VAL A 71 0.63 10.87 14.69
N ALA A 72 -0.67 11.07 14.90
CA ALA A 72 -1.65 10.00 14.87
C ALA A 72 -2.23 9.88 13.46
N PHE A 73 -2.32 8.65 12.96
CA PHE A 73 -2.92 8.31 11.67
C PHE A 73 -4.10 7.37 11.90
N THR A 74 -5.32 7.81 11.64
CA THR A 74 -6.53 6.98 11.72
C THR A 74 -6.76 6.32 10.37
N VAL A 75 -6.87 4.99 10.34
CA VAL A 75 -7.06 4.23 9.11
C VAL A 75 -8.52 4.21 8.70
N GLU A 76 -8.81 4.63 7.47
CA GLU A 76 -10.14 4.47 6.88
C GLU A 76 -10.21 3.24 5.98
N ARG A 77 -9.13 2.98 5.21
CA ARG A 77 -9.12 1.92 4.21
C ARG A 77 -7.73 1.39 3.94
N ALA A 78 -7.61 0.07 3.87
CA ALA A 78 -6.44 -0.59 3.27
C ALA A 78 -6.57 -0.59 1.74
N LEU A 79 -5.53 -0.14 1.04
CA LEU A 79 -5.44 -0.27 -0.41
C LEU A 79 -4.95 -1.67 -0.79
N PRO A 80 -5.29 -2.16 -2.00
CA PRO A 80 -4.82 -3.44 -2.48
C PRO A 80 -3.30 -3.55 -2.42
N ASP A 81 -2.84 -4.62 -1.77
CA ASP A 81 -1.44 -5.01 -1.63
C ASP A 81 -0.91 -5.60 -2.95
N ILE A 82 0.33 -5.24 -3.32
CA ILE A 82 1.09 -5.84 -4.44
C ILE A 82 2.41 -6.41 -3.88
N SER A 83 2.29 -7.35 -2.95
CA SER A 83 3.43 -8.04 -2.36
C SER A 83 3.95 -9.15 -3.29
N LEU A 84 5.23 -9.08 -3.63
CA LEU A 84 6.03 -10.12 -4.26
C LEU A 84 6.79 -10.90 -3.18
N THR A 85 6.11 -11.80 -2.47
CA THR A 85 6.74 -12.59 -1.39
C THR A 85 7.85 -13.52 -1.93
N GLY A 86 9.02 -13.68 -1.31
CA GLY A 86 10.05 -14.62 -1.82
C GLY A 86 9.69 -16.08 -1.80
N SER A 87 8.75 -16.45 -0.93
CA SER A 87 8.23 -17.81 -0.88
C SER A 87 7.30 -18.07 -2.06
N TRP A 88 7.68 -19.00 -2.93
CA TRP A 88 6.87 -19.45 -4.06
C TRP A 88 5.46 -19.91 -3.62
N VAL A 89 5.35 -20.54 -2.44
CA VAL A 89 4.06 -21.01 -1.89
C VAL A 89 3.15 -19.84 -1.57
N LYS A 90 3.70 -18.80 -0.93
CA LYS A 90 2.93 -17.58 -0.61
C LYS A 90 2.52 -16.83 -1.88
N ARG A 91 3.39 -16.73 -2.89
CA ARG A 91 3.06 -16.17 -4.21
C ARG A 91 1.89 -16.91 -4.86
N ALA A 92 1.94 -18.24 -4.91
CA ALA A 92 0.90 -19.06 -5.51
C ALA A 92 -0.44 -18.89 -4.79
N ARG A 93 -0.44 -18.90 -3.44
CA ARG A 93 -1.65 -18.68 -2.64
C ARG A 93 -2.26 -17.30 -2.87
N GLY A 94 -1.44 -16.23 -2.82
CA GLY A 94 -1.88 -14.85 -3.05
C GLY A 94 -2.43 -14.65 -4.47
N PHE A 95 -1.79 -15.25 -5.48
CA PHE A 95 -2.27 -15.22 -6.85
C PHE A 95 -3.65 -15.88 -6.98
N VAL A 96 -3.86 -17.04 -6.35
CA VAL A 96 -5.15 -17.74 -6.38
C VAL A 96 -6.24 -16.96 -5.64
N SER A 97 -5.96 -16.37 -4.48
CA SER A 97 -6.95 -15.57 -3.75
C SER A 97 -7.33 -14.32 -4.54
N ASN A 98 -6.35 -13.60 -5.09
CA ASN A 98 -6.61 -12.41 -5.91
C ASN A 98 -7.35 -12.76 -7.20
N ALA A 99 -6.99 -13.87 -7.87
CA ALA A 99 -7.71 -14.33 -9.05
C ALA A 99 -9.20 -14.56 -8.77
N ARG A 100 -9.56 -15.09 -7.59
CA ARG A 100 -10.97 -15.25 -7.19
C ARG A 100 -11.68 -13.92 -7.02
N LEU A 101 -11.04 -12.93 -6.38
CA LEU A 101 -11.62 -11.61 -6.14
C LEU A 101 -11.89 -10.84 -7.44
N VAL A 102 -10.99 -10.95 -8.43
CA VAL A 102 -11.07 -10.14 -9.65
C VAL A 102 -11.79 -10.86 -10.80
N ARG A 103 -12.06 -12.17 -10.69
CA ARG A 103 -12.67 -13.00 -11.76
C ARG A 103 -13.96 -12.40 -12.32
N GLY A 104 -14.86 -11.98 -11.44
CA GLY A 104 -16.16 -11.41 -11.84
C GLY A 104 -15.98 -10.11 -12.63
N ARG A 105 -15.07 -9.24 -12.17
CA ARG A 105 -14.78 -7.95 -12.82
C ARG A 105 -14.12 -8.14 -14.19
N VAL A 106 -13.22 -9.12 -14.31
CA VAL A 106 -12.59 -9.47 -15.59
C VAL A 106 -13.61 -10.02 -16.58
N ALA A 107 -14.51 -10.91 -16.13
CA ALA A 107 -15.55 -11.47 -16.99
C ALA A 107 -16.53 -10.39 -17.49
N MET A 108 -16.95 -9.50 -16.59
CA MET A 108 -17.79 -8.34 -16.93
C MET A 108 -17.11 -7.44 -17.96
N GLU A 109 -15.83 -7.10 -17.76
CA GLU A 109 -15.10 -6.21 -18.68
C GLU A 109 -14.83 -6.87 -20.04
N ALA A 110 -14.57 -8.18 -20.07
CA ALA A 110 -14.43 -8.95 -21.30
C ALA A 110 -15.72 -8.97 -22.12
N ALA A 111 -16.87 -9.19 -21.45
CA ALA A 111 -18.18 -9.11 -22.08
C ALA A 111 -18.46 -7.71 -22.64
N ARG A 112 -18.16 -6.66 -21.87
CA ARG A 112 -18.32 -5.26 -22.29
C ARG A 112 -17.49 -4.92 -23.53
N ARG A 113 -16.27 -5.47 -23.64
CA ARG A 113 -15.36 -5.22 -24.77
C ARG A 113 -15.57 -6.16 -25.96
N GLY A 114 -16.40 -7.20 -25.82
CA GLY A 114 -16.53 -8.25 -26.84
C GLY A 114 -15.22 -8.99 -27.11
N GLN A 115 -14.29 -8.98 -26.15
CA GLN A 115 -12.95 -9.55 -26.31
C GLN A 115 -12.63 -10.45 -25.11
N PRO A 116 -12.09 -11.66 -25.35
CA PRO A 116 -11.70 -12.54 -24.26
C PRO A 116 -10.54 -11.94 -23.45
N PRO A 117 -10.43 -12.25 -22.13
CA PRO A 117 -9.28 -11.84 -21.34
C PRO A 117 -7.96 -12.32 -21.97
N PRO A 118 -6.87 -11.51 -21.88
CA PRO A 118 -5.59 -11.88 -22.45
C PRO A 118 -5.01 -13.14 -21.78
N LYS A 119 -4.43 -14.04 -22.58
CA LYS A 119 -3.73 -15.22 -22.07
C LYS A 119 -2.34 -14.84 -21.59
N ILE A 120 -2.11 -14.88 -20.27
CA ILE A 120 -0.79 -14.65 -19.68
C ILE A 120 0.09 -15.88 -19.91
N ARG A 121 1.20 -15.73 -20.65
CA ARG A 121 2.22 -16.77 -20.77
C ARG A 121 3.29 -16.54 -19.70
N ILE A 122 3.40 -17.47 -18.75
CA ILE A 122 4.42 -17.40 -17.70
C ILE A 122 5.76 -17.89 -18.29
N PRO A 123 6.84 -17.09 -18.26
CA PRO A 123 8.15 -17.52 -18.75
C PRO A 123 8.68 -18.72 -17.94
N ARG A 124 9.28 -19.70 -18.63
CA ARG A 124 10.03 -20.79 -17.99
C ARG A 124 11.48 -20.32 -17.85
N TYR A 125 11.88 -19.91 -16.66
CA TYR A 125 13.29 -19.74 -16.33
C TYR A 125 13.85 -21.13 -15.98
N TRP A 126 14.90 -21.53 -16.68
CA TRP A 126 15.67 -22.75 -16.46
C TRP A 126 16.91 -22.41 -15.65
#